data_AF-A0A7K4D874-F1
#
_entry.id   AF-A0A7K4D874-F1
#
_cell.length_a   1.000
_cell.length_b   1.000
_cell.length_c   1.000
_cell.angle_alpha   90.00
_cell.angle_beta   90.00
_cell.angle_gamma   90.00
#
_symmetry.space_group_name_H-M   'P 1'
#
loop_
_entity.id
_entity.type
_entity.pdbx_description
1 polymer ?
#
loop_
_entity_poly.entity_id
_entity_poly.type
_entity_poly.pdbx_seq_one_letter_code
_entity_poly.pdbx_strand_id
1 'polypeptide(L)'
;MKYLFVILTTALIIGFGVTAYFKGWIPTISITKPQAVSITNTEVSDINKDNLTVSPSPIPSEEPNKDSDQDIMDSIKFIFSEKYGSESSKFVIKIKNNSDKYASGSVNTDEGGGMWFAAKDSGEWKLLFDGNGIINCDKLVSYPDFPNTIIPQCWDTSSEKLVTR
;
A
#
# COMPACT_ATOMS: atom_id res chain seq x y z
N MET A 1 43.05 28.59 -7.34
CA MET A 1 43.49 27.18 -7.15
C MET A 1 42.44 26.27 -6.52
N LYS A 2 41.60 26.73 -5.58
CA LYS A 2 40.61 25.89 -4.86
C LYS A 2 39.58 25.17 -5.76
N TYR A 3 39.14 25.81 -6.84
CA TYR A 3 38.18 25.23 -7.79
C TYR A 3 38.77 24.21 -8.76
N LEU A 4 40.08 24.28 -9.01
CA LEU A 4 40.76 23.36 -9.94
C LEU A 4 40.81 21.93 -9.36
N PHE A 5 40.99 21.82 -8.05
CA PHE A 5 40.93 20.53 -7.36
C PHE A 5 39.53 19.91 -7.39
N VAL A 6 38.47 20.71 -7.18
CA VAL A 6 37.09 20.23 -7.22
C VAL A 6 36.74 19.68 -8.60
N ILE A 7 37.07 20.43 -9.66
CA ILE A 7 36.79 20.03 -11.05
C ILE A 7 37.51 18.72 -11.40
N LEU A 8 38.78 18.57 -11.00
CA LEU A 8 39.55 17.34 -11.25
C LEU A 8 38.96 16.13 -10.51
N THR A 9 38.52 16.30 -9.26
CA THR A 9 37.93 15.18 -8.50
C THR A 9 36.61 14.71 -9.10
N THR A 10 35.74 15.63 -9.54
CA THR A 10 34.44 15.26 -10.11
C THR A 10 34.62 14.55 -11.46
N ALA A 11 35.54 15.02 -12.30
CA ALA A 11 35.83 14.38 -13.59
C ALA A 11 36.36 12.95 -13.43
N LEU A 12 37.15 12.69 -12.39
CA LEU A 12 37.75 11.38 -12.14
C LEU A 12 36.69 10.34 -11.69
N ILE A 13 35.73 10.75 -10.85
CA ILE A 13 34.63 9.89 -10.41
C ILE A 13 33.73 9.50 -11.59
N ILE A 14 33.37 10.46 -12.43
CA ILE A 14 32.52 10.21 -13.62
C ILE A 14 33.27 9.31 -14.62
N GLY A 15 34.55 9.59 -14.89
CA GLY A 15 35.37 8.78 -15.80
C GLY A 15 35.54 7.33 -15.34
N PHE A 16 35.74 7.10 -14.04
CA PHE A 16 35.84 5.75 -13.49
C PHE A 16 34.51 4.98 -13.56
N GLY A 17 33.39 5.65 -13.25
CA GLY A 17 32.05 5.03 -13.31
C GLY A 17 31.69 4.56 -14.73
N VAL A 18 31.95 5.41 -15.74
CA VAL A 18 31.70 5.06 -17.15
C VAL A 18 32.59 3.89 -17.59
N THR A 19 33.87 3.90 -17.21
CA THR A 19 34.80 2.82 -17.60
C THR A 19 34.42 1.49 -16.96
N ALA A 20 33.99 1.48 -15.69
CA ALA A 20 33.55 0.27 -14.99
C ALA A 20 32.26 -0.32 -15.60
N TYR A 21 31.34 0.54 -16.05
CA TYR A 21 30.10 0.14 -16.74
C TYR A 21 30.39 -0.57 -18.06
N PHE A 22 31.22 0.02 -18.93
CA PHE A 22 31.53 -0.56 -20.24
C PHE A 22 32.41 -1.81 -20.17
N LYS A 23 33.23 -1.94 -19.13
CA LYS A 23 34.13 -3.09 -18.96
C LYS A 23 33.45 -4.30 -18.27
N GLY A 24 32.15 -4.21 -18.02
CA GLY A 24 31.35 -5.31 -17.48
C GLY A 24 31.72 -5.71 -16.04
N TRP A 25 32.31 -4.78 -15.27
CA TRP A 25 32.81 -5.08 -13.92
C TRP A 25 31.72 -5.05 -12.84
N ILE A 26 30.47 -4.78 -13.24
CA ILE A 26 29.30 -4.77 -12.37
C ILE A 26 28.61 -6.14 -12.48
N PRO A 27 28.53 -6.95 -11.41
CA PRO A 27 27.89 -8.25 -11.46
C PRO A 27 26.40 -8.09 -11.78
N THR A 28 25.93 -8.84 -12.78
CA THR A 28 24.51 -8.87 -13.15
C THR A 28 23.71 -9.47 -11.99
N ILE A 29 22.86 -8.64 -11.40
CA ILE A 29 21.92 -9.03 -10.35
C ILE A 29 20.92 -10.01 -11.00
N SER A 30 21.07 -11.30 -10.69
CA SER A 30 20.18 -12.33 -11.21
C SER A 30 18.90 -12.35 -10.38
N ILE A 31 17.88 -11.62 -10.83
CA ILE A 31 16.55 -11.64 -10.22
C ILE A 31 15.88 -12.96 -10.61
N THR A 32 15.85 -13.91 -9.69
CA THR A 32 15.08 -15.15 -9.83
C THR A 32 13.60 -14.80 -9.91
N LYS A 33 13.01 -15.05 -11.08
CA LYS A 33 11.58 -14.87 -11.35
C LYS A 33 10.77 -15.75 -10.38
N PRO A 34 9.81 -15.21 -9.59
CA PRO A 34 8.97 -16.03 -8.73
C PRO A 34 8.08 -16.94 -9.57
N GLN A 35 8.02 -18.22 -9.19
CA GLN A 35 7.10 -19.19 -9.78
C GLN A 35 5.68 -18.88 -9.31
N ALA A 36 4.75 -18.77 -10.26
CA ALA A 36 3.34 -18.60 -9.99
C ALA A 36 2.76 -19.88 -9.39
N VAL A 37 2.22 -19.79 -8.17
CA VAL A 37 1.42 -20.85 -7.55
C VAL A 37 0.01 -20.76 -8.13
N SER A 38 -0.39 -21.78 -8.89
CA SER A 38 -1.75 -21.88 -9.43
C SER A 38 -2.65 -22.51 -8.37
N ILE A 39 -3.50 -21.70 -7.72
CA ILE A 39 -4.50 -22.20 -6.78
C ILE A 39 -5.74 -22.58 -7.60
N THR A 40 -6.04 -23.88 -7.64
CA THR A 40 -7.29 -24.41 -8.20
C THR A 40 -8.36 -24.32 -7.12
N ASN A 41 -9.35 -23.45 -7.32
CA ASN A 41 -10.52 -23.39 -6.44
C ASN A 41 -11.52 -24.47 -6.85
N THR A 42 -11.76 -25.42 -5.95
CA THR A 42 -12.87 -26.37 -6.05
C THR A 42 -14.16 -25.67 -5.66
N GLU A 43 -15.01 -25.40 -6.65
CA GLU A 43 -16.37 -24.92 -6.47
C GLU A 43 -17.26 -26.11 -6.08
N VAL A 44 -17.76 -26.14 -4.84
CA VAL A 44 -18.81 -27.08 -4.42
C VAL A 44 -20.12 -26.30 -4.40
N SER A 45 -20.93 -26.52 -5.43
CA SER A 45 -22.35 -26.20 -5.42
C SER A 45 -23.10 -27.32 -4.71
N ASP A 46 -23.84 -27.00 -3.66
CA ASP A 46 -24.99 -27.82 -3.27
C ASP A 46 -26.16 -26.93 -2.84
N ILE A 47 -27.26 -27.13 -3.54
CA ILE A 47 -28.53 -26.42 -3.42
C ILE A 47 -29.38 -27.25 -2.45
N ASN A 48 -29.91 -26.64 -1.39
CA ASN A 48 -31.15 -27.18 -0.81
C ASN A 48 -32.15 -26.08 -0.48
N LYS A 49 -33.37 -26.32 -0.94
CA LYS A 49 -34.50 -25.43 -1.05
C LYS A 49 -35.51 -25.83 0.03
N ASP A 50 -36.30 -24.85 0.44
CA ASP A 50 -37.51 -24.92 1.28
C ASP A 50 -37.30 -24.96 2.80
N ASN A 51 -37.50 -23.78 3.44
CA ASN A 51 -38.64 -23.65 4.36
C ASN A 51 -39.00 -22.16 4.57
N LEU A 52 -40.16 -21.75 4.06
CA LEU A 52 -40.82 -20.49 4.41
C LEU A 52 -41.51 -20.67 5.77
N THR A 53 -41.11 -19.89 6.76
CA THR A 53 -41.88 -19.69 8.00
C THR A 53 -41.85 -18.21 8.36
N VAL A 54 -43.04 -17.68 8.63
CA VAL A 54 -43.40 -16.26 8.73
C VAL A 54 -43.25 -15.76 10.18
N SER A 55 -42.69 -14.56 10.35
CA SER A 55 -42.92 -13.57 11.44
C SER A 55 -42.25 -13.83 12.82
N PRO A 56 -41.86 -12.79 13.61
CA PRO A 56 -42.06 -11.35 13.43
C PRO A 56 -40.76 -10.54 13.23
N SER A 57 -40.95 -9.32 12.72
CA SER A 57 -39.96 -8.26 12.50
C SER A 57 -39.01 -8.07 13.71
N PRO A 58 -37.69 -8.20 13.54
CA PRO A 58 -36.76 -7.68 14.52
C PRO A 58 -36.57 -6.18 14.29
N ILE A 59 -36.72 -5.45 15.39
CA ILE A 59 -36.33 -4.05 15.60
C ILE A 59 -34.97 -3.76 14.92
N PRO A 60 -34.80 -2.64 14.19
CA PRO A 60 -33.50 -2.21 13.68
C PRO A 60 -32.52 -2.05 14.85
N SER A 61 -31.65 -3.03 15.01
CA SER A 61 -30.46 -2.89 15.82
C SER A 61 -29.46 -2.11 14.96
N GLU A 62 -29.26 -0.83 15.25
CA GLU A 62 -28.16 -0.05 14.68
C GLU A 62 -26.83 -0.65 15.17
N GLU A 63 -26.35 -1.67 14.46
CA GLU A 63 -24.93 -2.03 14.49
C GLU A 63 -24.11 -0.80 14.06
N PRO A 64 -22.97 -0.51 14.72
CA PRO A 64 -22.16 0.65 14.40
C PRO A 64 -21.84 0.65 12.90
N ASN A 65 -22.24 1.74 12.26
CA ASN A 65 -22.27 2.00 10.82
C ASN A 65 -20.91 1.68 10.16
N LYS A 66 -20.73 0.44 9.72
CA LYS A 66 -19.59 0.03 8.89
C LYS A 66 -19.74 0.70 7.54
N ASP A 67 -18.81 1.59 7.20
CA ASP A 67 -18.80 2.23 5.89
C ASP A 67 -18.77 1.17 4.79
N SER A 68 -19.55 1.40 3.73
CA SER A 68 -19.49 0.55 2.57
C SER A 68 -18.14 0.73 1.87
N ASP A 69 -17.71 -0.27 1.09
CA ASP A 69 -16.50 -0.16 0.27
C ASP A 69 -16.54 1.03 -0.69
N GLN A 70 -17.74 1.42 -1.12
CA GLN A 70 -17.91 2.57 -2.01
C GLN A 70 -17.62 3.88 -1.27
N ASP A 71 -18.14 4.04 -0.04
CA ASP A 71 -17.91 5.25 0.77
C ASP A 71 -16.43 5.41 1.14
N ILE A 72 -15.76 4.29 1.47
CA ILE A 72 -14.32 4.26 1.71
C ILE A 72 -13.60 4.66 0.43
N MET A 73 -13.94 4.06 -0.72
CA MET A 73 -13.28 4.33 -1.99
C MET A 73 -13.42 5.81 -2.38
N ASP A 74 -14.58 6.41 -2.19
CA ASP A 74 -14.82 7.81 -2.52
C ASP A 74 -14.06 8.75 -1.58
N SER A 75 -13.98 8.41 -0.29
CA SER A 75 -13.13 9.12 0.68
C SER A 75 -11.65 9.04 0.31
N ILE A 76 -11.15 7.85 -0.06
CA ILE A 76 -9.75 7.69 -0.48
C ILE A 76 -9.48 8.44 -1.79
N LYS A 77 -10.37 8.38 -2.78
CA LYS A 77 -10.23 9.17 -4.03
C LYS A 77 -10.15 10.65 -3.74
N PHE A 78 -11.00 11.17 -2.85
CA PHE A 78 -10.96 12.57 -2.43
C PHE A 78 -9.60 12.93 -1.80
N ILE A 79 -9.09 12.11 -0.87
CA ILE A 79 -7.76 12.35 -0.26
C ILE A 79 -6.64 12.33 -1.31
N PHE A 80 -6.71 11.42 -2.28
CA PHE A 80 -5.75 11.37 -3.38
C PHE A 80 -5.87 12.58 -4.31
N SER A 81 -7.07 13.11 -4.57
CA SER A 81 -7.23 14.34 -5.34
C SER A 81 -6.67 15.57 -4.63
N GLU A 82 -6.83 15.66 -3.31
CA GLU A 82 -6.21 16.73 -2.52
C GLU A 82 -4.68 16.64 -2.55
N LYS A 83 -4.13 15.42 -2.45
CA LYS A 83 -2.68 15.22 -2.41
C LYS A 83 -1.99 15.37 -3.77
N TYR A 84 -2.62 14.89 -4.85
CA TYR A 84 -2.01 14.75 -6.17
C TYR A 84 -2.63 15.65 -7.25
N GLY A 85 -3.69 16.38 -6.94
CA GLY A 85 -4.34 17.29 -7.88
C GLY A 85 -4.89 16.57 -9.11
N SER A 86 -4.65 17.14 -10.29
CA SER A 86 -5.14 16.63 -11.58
C SER A 86 -4.69 15.21 -11.90
N GLU A 87 -3.55 14.77 -11.37
CA GLU A 87 -3.00 13.44 -11.61
C GLU A 87 -3.84 12.33 -10.96
N SER A 88 -4.61 12.66 -9.92
CA SER A 88 -5.49 11.70 -9.24
C SER A 88 -6.55 11.09 -10.16
N SER A 89 -6.92 11.80 -11.24
CA SER A 89 -7.88 11.30 -12.24
C SER A 89 -7.39 10.04 -12.97
N LYS A 90 -6.08 9.79 -13.00
CA LYS A 90 -5.46 8.61 -13.60
C LYS A 90 -5.42 7.41 -12.66
N PHE A 91 -5.78 7.60 -11.40
CA PHE A 91 -5.60 6.58 -10.37
C PHE A 91 -6.77 5.60 -10.33
N VAL A 92 -6.44 4.32 -10.48
CA VAL A 92 -7.34 3.19 -10.26
C VAL A 92 -7.10 2.66 -8.85
N ILE A 93 -7.93 3.12 -7.91
CA ILE A 93 -7.90 2.70 -6.51
C ILE A 93 -8.74 1.43 -6.33
N LYS A 94 -8.17 0.45 -5.61
CA LYS A 94 -8.85 -0.79 -5.21
C LYS A 94 -8.66 -1.02 -3.73
N ILE A 95 -9.72 -1.44 -3.05
CA ILE A 95 -9.69 -1.88 -1.66
C ILE A 95 -9.32 -3.36 -1.62
N LYS A 96 -8.41 -3.71 -0.71
CA LYS A 96 -8.00 -5.11 -0.44
C LYS A 96 -8.55 -5.60 0.89
N ASN A 97 -8.40 -4.80 1.95
CA ASN A 97 -8.98 -5.09 3.25
C ASN A 97 -9.76 -3.86 3.72
N ASN A 98 -10.95 -4.09 4.25
CA ASN A 98 -11.75 -3.09 4.95
C ASN A 98 -12.11 -3.59 6.35
N SER A 99 -12.26 -2.64 7.25
CA SER A 99 -12.83 -2.79 8.58
C SER A 99 -13.37 -1.42 8.99
N ASP A 100 -14.07 -1.34 10.10
CA ASP A 100 -14.68 -0.08 10.54
C ASP A 100 -13.64 1.00 10.88
N LYS A 101 -12.41 0.59 11.22
CA LYS A 101 -11.32 1.47 11.66
C LYS A 101 -10.16 1.58 10.69
N TYR A 102 -9.93 0.57 9.85
CA TYR A 102 -8.75 0.48 8.99
C TYR A 102 -9.11 0.00 7.60
N ALA A 103 -8.45 0.57 6.60
CA ALA A 103 -8.56 0.15 5.22
C ALA A 103 -7.18 0.07 4.57
N SER A 104 -7.04 -0.82 3.61
CA SER A 104 -5.83 -0.96 2.82
C SER A 104 -6.15 -1.38 1.40
N GLY A 105 -5.25 -1.07 0.48
CA GLY A 105 -5.47 -1.41 -0.91
C GLY A 105 -4.31 -1.08 -1.82
N SER A 106 -4.62 -1.01 -3.11
CA SER A 106 -3.68 -0.62 -4.15
C SER A 106 -4.18 0.60 -4.90
N VAL A 107 -3.26 1.42 -5.37
CA VAL A 107 -3.48 2.45 -6.38
C VAL A 107 -2.64 2.09 -7.61
N ASN A 108 -3.22 2.17 -8.80
CA ASN A 108 -2.52 1.88 -10.04
C ASN A 108 -2.74 2.99 -11.05
N THR A 109 -1.75 3.21 -11.89
CA THR A 109 -1.76 4.11 -13.05
C THR A 109 -1.17 3.36 -14.24
N ASP A 110 -1.18 3.99 -15.41
CA ASP A 110 -0.54 3.42 -16.60
C ASP A 110 0.99 3.33 -16.47
N GLU A 111 1.59 4.08 -15.54
CA GLU A 111 3.04 4.17 -15.33
C GLU A 111 3.54 3.30 -14.17
N GLY A 112 2.64 2.78 -13.33
CA GLY A 112 3.01 1.97 -12.18
C GLY A 112 1.91 1.88 -11.13
N GLY A 113 2.18 1.17 -10.04
CA GLY A 113 1.25 1.04 -8.93
C GLY A 113 1.90 1.37 -7.59
N GLY A 114 1.12 1.22 -6.53
CA GLY A 114 1.53 1.35 -5.14
C GLY A 114 0.47 0.78 -4.21
N MET A 115 0.83 0.56 -2.96
CA MET A 115 -0.11 0.23 -1.89
C MET A 115 -0.50 1.50 -1.13
N TRP A 116 -1.63 1.44 -0.43
CA TRP A 116 -2.03 2.47 0.50
C TRP A 116 -2.61 1.88 1.78
N PHE A 117 -2.46 2.63 2.87
CA PHE A 117 -3.01 2.32 4.19
C PHE A 117 -3.75 3.53 4.74
N ALA A 118 -4.94 3.32 5.26
CA ALA A 118 -5.76 4.35 5.86
C ALA A 118 -6.34 3.91 7.20
N ALA A 119 -6.56 4.88 8.07
CA ALA A 119 -7.25 4.71 9.34
C ALA A 119 -8.40 5.71 9.45
N LYS A 120 -9.49 5.30 10.09
CA LYS A 120 -10.62 6.15 10.41
C LYS A 120 -10.36 6.79 11.77
N ASP A 121 -10.26 8.11 11.80
CA ASP A 121 -10.05 8.89 13.01
C ASP A 121 -11.16 9.94 13.12
N SER A 122 -11.87 9.94 14.25
CA SER A 122 -13.00 10.85 14.50
C SER A 122 -14.08 10.84 13.42
N GLY A 123 -14.30 9.68 12.79
CA GLY A 123 -15.31 9.50 11.73
C GLY A 123 -14.80 9.76 10.31
N GLU A 124 -13.59 10.28 10.14
CA GLU A 124 -13.01 10.61 8.84
C GLU A 124 -11.87 9.68 8.48
N TRP A 125 -11.79 9.27 7.21
CA TRP A 125 -10.67 8.48 6.70
C TRP A 125 -9.43 9.34 6.53
N LYS A 126 -8.29 8.87 7.03
CA LYS A 126 -6.98 9.50 6.89
C LYS A 126 -5.99 8.53 6.25
N LEU A 127 -5.27 9.02 5.25
CA LEU A 127 -4.22 8.27 4.58
C LEU A 127 -2.95 8.27 5.45
N LEU A 128 -2.51 7.08 5.87
CA LEU A 128 -1.28 6.90 6.66
C LEU A 128 -0.06 6.71 5.77
N PHE A 129 -0.26 6.06 4.63
CA PHE A 129 0.79 5.73 3.68
C PHE A 129 0.23 5.48 2.30
N ASP A 130 1.02 5.82 1.30
CA ASP A 130 0.81 5.48 -0.10
C ASP A 130 2.17 5.44 -0.83
N GLY A 131 2.39 4.40 -1.63
CA GLY A 131 3.64 4.22 -2.40
C GLY A 131 4.04 2.76 -2.56
N ASN A 132 5.28 2.53 -3.02
CA ASN A 132 5.84 1.19 -3.25
C ASN A 132 6.77 0.69 -2.14
N GLY A 133 6.97 1.50 -1.11
CA GLY A 133 7.91 1.23 -0.03
C GLY A 133 7.26 0.59 1.20
N ILE A 134 7.93 0.76 2.33
CA ILE A 134 7.48 0.29 3.64
C ILE A 134 7.05 1.52 4.45
N ILE A 135 5.92 1.43 5.13
CA ILE A 135 5.44 2.50 6.02
C ILE A 135 6.40 2.69 7.20
N ASN A 136 6.62 3.94 7.60
CA ASN A 136 7.40 4.23 8.80
C ASN A 136 6.61 3.88 10.07
N CYS A 137 7.29 3.36 11.09
CA CYS A 137 6.65 2.95 12.34
C CYS A 137 6.00 4.12 13.11
N ASP A 138 6.49 5.35 12.95
CA ASP A 138 5.93 6.56 13.56
C ASP A 138 4.46 6.80 13.16
N LYS A 139 4.10 6.45 11.91
CA LYS A 139 2.72 6.56 11.41
C LYS A 139 1.75 5.62 12.11
N LEU A 140 2.24 4.58 12.77
CA LEU A 140 1.43 3.56 13.43
C LEU A 140 1.33 3.77 14.95
N VAL A 141 2.11 4.70 15.54
CA VAL A 141 2.09 4.97 16.99
C VAL A 141 0.71 5.40 17.47
N SER A 142 0.00 6.21 16.68
CA SER A 142 -1.37 6.63 16.97
C SER A 142 -2.43 5.56 16.68
N TYR A 143 -2.03 4.43 16.07
CA TYR A 143 -2.91 3.35 15.65
C TYR A 143 -2.33 1.98 16.05
N PRO A 144 -2.12 1.72 17.36
CA PRO A 144 -1.48 0.50 17.84
C PRO A 144 -2.23 -0.77 17.41
N ASP A 145 -3.56 -0.67 17.27
CA ASP A 145 -4.45 -1.78 16.89
C ASP A 145 -4.51 -2.02 15.37
N PHE A 146 -3.75 -1.28 14.55
CA PHE A 146 -3.71 -1.53 13.10
C PHE A 146 -3.19 -2.96 12.86
N PRO A 147 -3.97 -3.88 12.25
CA PRO A 147 -3.63 -5.30 12.20
C PRO A 147 -2.24 -5.58 11.62
N ASN A 148 -1.43 -6.37 12.33
CA ASN A 148 -0.12 -6.82 11.83
C ASN A 148 -0.25 -7.81 10.66
N THR A 149 -1.42 -8.42 10.46
CA THR A 149 -1.74 -9.19 9.25
C THR A 149 -1.82 -8.34 7.99
N ILE A 150 -2.10 -7.03 8.13
CA ILE A 150 -2.11 -6.06 7.03
C ILE A 150 -0.77 -5.36 6.90
N ILE A 151 -0.19 -4.93 8.03
CA ILE A 151 1.11 -4.26 8.11
C ILE A 151 2.02 -5.05 9.06
N PRO A 152 2.69 -6.12 8.59
CA PRO A 152 3.52 -6.98 9.43
C PRO A 152 4.83 -6.32 9.83
N GLN A 153 5.31 -5.38 9.02
CA GLN A 153 6.59 -4.72 9.20
C GLN A 153 6.50 -3.24 8.90
N CYS A 154 7.34 -2.46 9.57
CA CYS A 154 7.48 -1.02 9.37
C CYS A 154 8.96 -0.61 9.47
N TRP A 155 9.30 0.51 8.84
CA TRP A 155 10.64 1.09 8.91
C TRP A 155 10.78 1.96 10.15
N ASP A 156 11.72 1.62 11.04
CA ASP A 156 12.09 2.46 12.18
C ASP A 156 13.24 3.37 11.77
N THR A 157 12.94 4.66 11.65
CA THR A 157 13.91 5.70 11.29
C THR A 157 14.94 5.96 12.38
N SER A 158 14.66 5.63 13.64
CA SER A 158 15.59 5.86 14.75
C SER A 158 16.69 4.79 14.80
N SER A 159 16.33 3.55 14.49
CA SER A 159 17.26 2.42 14.46
C SER A 159 17.75 2.04 13.06
N GLU A 160 17.23 2.72 12.02
CA GLU A 160 17.49 2.49 10.59
C GLU A 160 17.28 1.03 10.18
N LYS A 161 16.20 0.42 10.70
CA LYS A 161 15.92 -1.01 10.52
C LYS A 161 14.47 -1.27 10.21
N LEU A 162 14.25 -2.38 9.52
CA LEU A 162 12.95 -2.98 9.38
C LEU A 162 12.58 -3.71 10.68
N VAL A 163 11.44 -3.33 11.27
CA VAL A 163 10.93 -3.90 12.51
C VAL A 163 9.65 -4.69 12.22
N THR A 164 9.52 -5.87 12.84
CA THR A 164 8.30 -6.69 12.78
C THR A 164 7.39 -6.33 13.94
N ARG A 165 6.08 -6.24 13.67
CA ARG A 165 5.04 -5.81 14.63
C ARG A 165 4.34 -6.95 15.35
#